data_AF-A0A537NFZ8-F1
#
_entry.id   AF-A0A537NFZ8-F1
#
_cell.length_a   1.000
_cell.length_b   1.000
_cell.length_c   1.000
_cell.angle_alpha   90.00
_cell.angle_beta   90.00
_cell.angle_gamma   90.00
#
_symmetry.space_group_name_H-M   'P 1'
#
loop_
_entity.id
_entity.type
_entity.pdbx_description
1 polymer ?
#
loop_
_entity_poly.entity_id
_entity_poly.type
_entity_poly.pdbx_seq_one_letter_code
_entity_poly.pdbx_strand_id
1 'polypeptide(L)'
;MRTGDTRLAGLLDEGRVLTHPFITGEIALGSLKQRRLVLDALADLPQARIADDGEVLHFIESNGLAGTGIGYIDAHLLAAVRLEAGSTILTRDKRLARVALRLGLAA
;
A
#
# COMPACT_ATOMS: atom_id res chain seq x y z
N MET A 1 -14.67 -17.10 -3.67
CA MET A 1 -13.51 -17.10 -4.58
C MET A 1 -13.04 -15.66 -4.69
N ARG A 2 -11.76 -15.37 -4.46
CA ARG A 2 -11.22 -14.02 -4.65
C ARG A 2 -11.24 -13.76 -6.15
N THR A 3 -12.12 -12.90 -6.63
CA THR A 3 -12.09 -12.44 -8.03
C THR A 3 -10.71 -11.85 -8.27
N GLY A 4 -9.89 -12.55 -9.07
CA GLY A 4 -8.58 -12.08 -9.46
C GLY A 4 -8.77 -10.73 -10.11
N ASP A 5 -8.09 -9.72 -9.58
CA ASP A 5 -8.17 -8.39 -10.15
C ASP A 5 -7.34 -8.40 -11.44
N THR A 6 -8.00 -8.47 -12.60
CA THR A 6 -7.31 -8.57 -13.90
C THR A 6 -6.29 -7.43 -14.09
N ARG A 7 -6.56 -6.26 -13.49
CA ARG A 7 -5.63 -5.14 -13.46
C ARG A 7 -4.37 -5.46 -12.65
N LEU A 8 -4.53 -6.02 -11.45
CA LEU A 8 -3.39 -6.39 -10.62
C LEU A 8 -2.58 -7.52 -11.27
N ALA A 9 -3.23 -8.51 -11.87
CA ALA A 9 -2.55 -9.59 -12.59
C ALA A 9 -1.69 -9.04 -13.73
N GLY A 10 -2.23 -8.14 -14.56
CA GLY A 10 -1.46 -7.51 -15.63
C GLY A 10 -0.27 -6.69 -15.11
N LEU A 11 -0.44 -5.94 -14.02
CA LEU A 11 0.68 -5.19 -13.42
C LEU A 11 1.76 -6.10 -12.83
N LEU A 12 1.38 -7.24 -12.26
CA LEU A 12 2.32 -8.25 -11.76
C LEU A 12 3.12 -8.86 -12.91
N ASP A 13 2.45 -9.23 -14.00
CA ASP A 13 3.10 -9.79 -15.19
C ASP A 13 4.06 -8.79 -15.86
N GLU A 14 3.74 -7.49 -15.81
CA GLU A 14 4.59 -6.39 -16.30
C GLU A 14 5.73 -6.02 -15.33
N GLY A 15 5.79 -6.61 -14.13
CA GLY A 15 6.79 -6.26 -13.10
C GLY A 15 6.62 -4.85 -12.53
N ARG A 16 5.40 -4.30 -12.56
CA ARG A 16 5.06 -2.92 -12.16
C ARG A 16 4.38 -2.84 -10.80
N VAL A 17 4.53 -3.87 -9.98
CA VAL A 17 3.97 -3.93 -8.63
C VAL A 17 5.09 -3.84 -7.62
N LEU A 18 4.96 -2.86 -6.73
CA LEU A 18 5.69 -2.77 -5.48
C LEU A 18 4.80 -3.36 -4.38
N THR A 19 5.42 -3.96 -3.37
CA THR A 19 4.75 -4.24 -2.10
C THR A 19 5.38 -3.40 -0.98
N HIS A 20 4.78 -3.41 0.20
CA HIS A 20 5.30 -2.72 1.37
C HIS A 20 5.38 -3.68 2.57
N PRO A 21 6.43 -3.63 3.40
CA PRO A 21 6.59 -4.54 4.53
C PRO A 21 5.39 -4.58 5.48
N PHE A 22 4.69 -3.46 5.67
CA PHE A 22 3.47 -3.41 6.49
C PHE A 22 2.30 -4.19 5.88
N ILE A 23 2.12 -4.16 4.55
CA ILE A 23 1.12 -4.98 3.86
C ILE A 23 1.46 -6.46 4.03
N THR A 24 2.74 -6.83 3.89
CA THR A 24 3.20 -8.21 4.13
C THR A 24 2.89 -8.64 5.57
N GLY A 25 3.11 -7.76 6.56
CA GLY A 25 2.76 -7.98 7.96
C GLY A 25 1.26 -8.15 8.19
N GLU A 26 0.42 -7.29 7.64
CA GLU A 26 -1.05 -7.40 7.74
C GLU A 26 -1.57 -8.69 7.10
N ILE A 27 -1.07 -9.03 5.90
CA ILE A 27 -1.40 -10.27 5.21
C ILE A 27 -0.94 -11.47 6.04
N ALA A 28 0.22 -11.39 6.70
CA ALA A 28 0.70 -12.38 7.64
C ALA A 28 -0.14 -12.45 8.94
N LEU A 29 -0.99 -11.49 9.27
CA LEU A 29 -1.94 -11.68 10.39
C LEU A 29 -3.24 -12.35 9.93
N GLY A 30 -3.53 -12.31 8.62
CA GLY A 30 -4.74 -12.88 8.05
C GLY A 30 -4.76 -14.41 7.96
N SER A 31 -5.98 -14.96 7.80
CA SER A 31 -6.19 -16.37 7.48
C SER A 31 -5.96 -16.62 5.99
N LEU A 32 -4.90 -17.36 5.67
CA LEU A 32 -4.49 -17.67 4.30
C LEU A 32 -4.31 -19.18 4.15
N LYS A 33 -5.02 -19.79 3.18
CA LYS A 33 -4.90 -21.22 2.87
C LYS A 33 -3.48 -21.64 2.47
N GLN A 34 -2.76 -20.78 1.77
CA GLN A 34 -1.39 -21.02 1.27
C GLN A 34 -0.44 -19.95 1.82
N ARG A 35 -0.49 -19.75 3.14
CA ARG A 35 0.21 -18.66 3.83
C ARG A 35 1.68 -18.53 3.42
N ARG A 36 2.46 -19.61 3.52
CA ARG A 36 3.90 -19.58 3.21
C ARG A 36 4.14 -19.11 1.77
N LEU A 37 3.51 -19.78 0.80
CA LEU A 37 3.62 -19.43 -0.61
C LEU A 37 3.27 -17.95 -0.89
N VAL A 38 2.19 -17.44 -0.28
CA VAL A 38 1.77 -16.04 -0.47
C VAL A 38 2.78 -15.07 0.14
N LEU A 39 3.29 -15.35 1.34
CA LEU A 39 4.25 -14.47 1.99
C LEU A 39 5.61 -14.48 1.29
N ASP A 40 6.06 -15.64 0.81
CA ASP A 40 7.30 -15.75 0.04
C ASP A 40 7.17 -14.98 -1.29
N ALA A 41 6.05 -15.14 -2.01
CA ALA A 41 5.79 -14.39 -3.23
C ALA A 41 5.71 -12.86 -3.01
N LEU A 42 5.17 -12.41 -1.87
CA LEU A 42 5.18 -10.99 -1.51
C LEU A 42 6.59 -10.51 -1.17
N ALA A 43 7.39 -11.32 -0.48
CA ALA A 43 8.78 -10.97 -0.16
C ALA A 43 9.65 -10.86 -1.41
N ASP A 44 9.36 -11.63 -2.46
CA ASP A 44 10.07 -11.59 -3.73
C ASP A 44 9.73 -10.37 -4.61
N LEU A 45 8.64 -9.66 -4.32
CA LEU A 45 8.32 -8.41 -5.03
C LEU A 45 9.27 -7.27 -4.63
N PRO A 46 9.53 -6.32 -5.55
CA PRO A 46 10.18 -5.06 -5.20
C PRO A 46 9.47 -4.39 -4.01
N GLN A 47 10.25 -3.97 -3.01
CA GLN A 47 9.72 -3.32 -1.81
C GLN A 47 9.74 -1.80 -2.00
N ALA A 48 8.60 -1.16 -1.76
CA ALA A 48 8.51 0.29 -1.66
C ALA A 48 9.31 0.78 -0.44
N ARG A 49 9.84 2.00 -0.55
CA ARG A 49 10.55 2.66 0.55
C ARG A 49 9.64 2.77 1.79
N ILE A 50 10.18 2.40 2.95
CA ILE A 50 9.54 2.65 4.25
C ILE A 50 9.82 4.10 4.65
N ALA A 51 8.77 4.87 4.91
CA ALA A 51 8.88 6.19 5.52
C ALA A 51 9.20 6.04 7.02
N ASP A 52 10.13 6.82 7.54
CA ASP A 52 10.34 6.85 8.99
C ASP A 52 9.19 7.57 9.73
N ASP A 53 9.11 7.40 11.05
CA ASP A 53 8.02 7.98 11.83
C ASP A 53 7.97 9.51 11.73
N GLY A 54 9.11 10.19 11.60
CA GLY A 54 9.17 11.64 11.42
C GLY A 54 8.63 12.06 10.05
N GLU A 55 9.02 11.35 8.99
CA GLU A 55 8.48 11.55 7.64
C GLU A 55 6.96 11.37 7.60
N VAL A 56 6.44 10.35 8.31
CA VAL A 56 4.99 10.08 8.36
C VAL A 56 4.24 11.13 9.16
N LEU A 57 4.75 11.54 10.32
CA LEU A 57 4.12 12.60 11.12
C LEU A 57 4.10 13.91 10.33
N HIS A 58 5.21 14.28 9.68
CA HIS A 58 5.27 15.44 8.80
C HIS A 58 4.28 15.33 7.63
N PHE A 59 4.15 14.14 7.04
CA PHE A 59 3.19 13.88 5.96
C PHE A 59 1.74 14.02 6.44
N ILE A 60 1.40 13.53 7.64
CA ILE A 60 0.08 13.65 8.25
C ILE A 60 -0.30 15.11 8.45
N GLU A 61 0.60 15.89 9.03
CA GLU A 61 0.38 17.32 9.30
C GLU A 61 0.26 18.12 8.00
N SER A 62 1.23 17.98 7.10
CA SER A 62 1.31 18.76 5.86
C SER A 62 0.15 18.50 4.90
N ASN A 63 -0.48 17.33 4.99
CA ASN A 63 -1.61 16.94 4.13
C ASN A 63 -2.96 16.94 4.84
N GLY A 64 -3.03 17.38 6.11
CA GLY A 64 -4.27 17.43 6.88
C GLY A 64 -4.98 16.08 6.92
N LEU A 65 -4.28 15.03 7.38
CA LEU A 65 -4.82 13.67 7.42
C LEU A 65 -5.61 13.36 8.70
N ALA A 66 -5.50 14.21 9.72
CA ALA A 66 -6.28 14.10 10.95
C ALA A 66 -7.80 14.06 10.65
N GLY A 67 -8.50 13.10 11.26
CA GLY A 67 -9.95 12.96 11.10
C GLY A 67 -10.42 12.42 9.74
N THR A 68 -9.52 12.02 8.83
CA THR A 68 -9.90 11.44 7.52
C THR A 68 -10.43 10.01 7.61
N GLY A 69 -10.18 9.33 8.74
CA GLY A 69 -10.68 7.98 9.01
C GLY A 69 -9.79 6.84 8.48
N ILE A 70 -8.59 7.16 8.00
CA ILE A 70 -7.52 6.19 7.70
C ILE A 70 -6.66 5.92 8.94
N GLY A 71 -6.05 4.74 9.01
CA GLY A 71 -5.15 4.36 10.11
C GLY A 71 -3.73 4.90 9.95
N TYR A 72 -2.89 4.69 10.97
CA TYR A 72 -1.47 5.07 10.90
C TYR A 72 -0.70 4.28 9.84
N ILE A 73 -1.02 2.98 9.66
CA ILE A 73 -0.43 2.15 8.60
C ILE A 73 -0.82 2.71 7.22
N ASP A 74 -2.07 3.13 7.01
CA ASP A 74 -2.49 3.78 5.77
C ASP A 74 -1.69 5.06 5.48
N ALA A 75 -1.40 5.86 6.51
CA ALA A 75 -0.57 7.06 6.37
C ALA A 75 0.88 6.70 5.99
N HIS A 76 1.44 5.64 6.57
CA HIS A 76 2.74 5.08 6.18
C HIS A 76 2.76 4.66 4.70
N LEU A 77 1.73 3.97 4.22
CA LEU A 77 1.63 3.56 2.81
C LEU A 77 1.55 4.77 1.87
N LEU A 78 0.75 5.78 2.21
CA LEU A 78 0.66 6.99 1.40
C LEU A 78 1.96 7.80 1.40
N ALA A 79 2.66 7.85 2.53
CA ALA A 79 3.98 8.47 2.61
C ALA A 79 5.01 7.72 1.75
N ALA A 80 5.03 6.38 1.82
CA ALA A 80 5.88 5.54 0.97
C ALA A 80 5.62 5.81 -0.53
N VAL A 81 4.37 5.87 -0.95
CA VAL A 81 3.98 6.17 -2.35
C VAL A 81 4.41 7.58 -2.75
N ARG A 82 4.33 8.56 -1.84
CA ARG A 82 4.82 9.93 -2.11
C ARG A 82 6.33 9.98 -2.30
N LEU A 83 7.08 9.19 -1.53
CA LEU A 83 8.55 9.15 -1.59
C LEU A 83 9.06 8.37 -2.81
N GLU A 84 8.28 7.39 -3.29
CA GLU A 84 8.60 6.57 -4.46
C GLU A 84 8.07 7.23 -5.74
N ALA A 85 8.93 7.93 -6.46
CA ALA A 85 8.56 8.72 -7.62
C ALA A 85 7.90 7.87 -8.73
N GLY A 86 6.74 8.33 -9.22
CA GLY A 86 6.00 7.63 -10.28
C GLY A 86 5.19 6.42 -9.79
N SER A 87 5.14 6.18 -8.48
CA SER A 87 4.28 5.14 -7.91
C SER A 87 2.89 5.65 -7.57
N THR A 88 1.94 4.73 -7.52
CA THR A 88 0.55 4.98 -7.13
C THR A 88 0.04 3.82 -6.31
N ILE A 89 -0.90 4.06 -5.39
CA ILE A 89 -1.53 3.01 -4.58
C ILE A 89 -2.80 2.47 -5.24
N LEU A 90 -2.88 1.15 -5.34
CA LEU A 90 -4.11 0.42 -5.66
C LEU A 90 -4.71 -0.13 -4.36
N THR A 91 -5.93 0.27 -4.04
CA THR A 91 -6.62 -0.21 -2.84
C THR A 91 -8.11 -0.40 -3.08
N ARG A 92 -8.71 -1.34 -2.35
CA ARG A 92 -10.17 -1.56 -2.30
C ARG A 92 -10.81 -0.87 -1.08
N ASP A 93 -10.00 -0.34 -0.16
CA ASP A 93 -10.52 0.43 0.96
C ASP A 93 -10.99 1.80 0.46
N LYS A 94 -12.27 2.11 0.69
CA LYS A 94 -12.91 3.34 0.19
C LYS A 94 -12.37 4.60 0.85
N ARG A 95 -11.93 4.53 2.11
CA ARG A 95 -11.39 5.68 2.85
C ARG A 95 -9.98 5.97 2.36
N LEU A 96 -9.14 4.94 2.26
CA LEU A 96 -7.79 5.08 1.72
C LEU A 96 -7.83 5.55 0.26
N ALA A 97 -8.69 4.97 -0.58
CA ALA A 97 -8.85 5.40 -1.97
C ALA A 97 -9.21 6.88 -2.07
N ARG A 98 -10.13 7.37 -1.22
CA ARG A 98 -10.53 8.79 -1.20
C ARG A 98 -9.34 9.70 -0.85
N VAL A 99 -8.57 9.34 0.18
CA VAL A 99 -7.39 10.13 0.57
C VAL A 99 -6.31 10.08 -0.52
N ALA A 100 -6.02 8.91 -1.07
CA ALA A 100 -5.07 8.75 -2.16
C ALA A 100 -5.45 9.60 -3.38
N LEU A 101 -6.73 9.60 -3.78
CA LEU A 101 -7.23 10.46 -4.86
C LEU A 101 -7.03 11.94 -4.55
N ARG A 102 -7.37 12.37 -3.32
CA ARG A 102 -7.18 13.76 -2.86
C ARG A 102 -5.72 14.20 -2.96
N LEU A 103 -4.77 13.29 -2.74
CA LEU A 103 -3.33 13.55 -2.75
C LEU A 103 -2.68 13.33 -4.13
N GLY A 104 -3.43 12.87 -5.13
CA GLY A 104 -2.89 12.51 -6.44
C GLY A 104 -2.01 11.27 -6.42
N LEU A 105 -2.28 10.34 -5.49
CA LEU A 105 -1.50 9.12 -5.26
C LEU A 105 -2.24 7.83 -5.66
N ALA A 106 -3.49 7.92 -6.12
CA ALA A 106 -4.29 6.76 -6.52
C ALA A 106 -3.98 6.30 -7.96
N ALA A 107 -4.03 4.98 -8.17
CA ALA A 107 -3.80 4.32 -9.47
C ALA A 107 -5.03 4.30 -10.39
#